data_AF-A0A959TGP6-F1
#
_entry.id   AF-A0A959TGP6-F1
#
_cell.length_a   1.000
_cell.length_b   1.000
_cell.length_c   1.000
_cell.angle_alpha   90.00
_cell.angle_beta   90.00
_cell.angle_gamma   90.00
#
_symmetry.space_group_name_H-M   'P 1'
#
loop_
_entity.id
_entity.type
_entity.pdbx_description
1 polymer ?
#
loop_
_entity_poly.entity_id
_entity_poly.type
_entity_poly.pdbx_seq_one_letter_code
_entity_poly.pdbx_strand_id
1 'polypeptide(L)' 'GTKRLEELTGLDKTYEGTIRLGAVTPSYDAETEEQDAKPWEHLSADGIGAAVDSFQGTQQQRPP' A
#
# COMPACT_ATOMS: atom_id res chain seq x y z
N GLY A 1 21.70 -0.23 -24.53
CA GLY A 1 20.28 -0.12 -24.16
C GLY A 1 19.73 -1.52 -23.95
N THR A 2 18.73 -1.67 -23.07
CA THR A 2 18.00 -2.90 -22.65
C THR A 2 18.76 -4.06 -22.00
N LYS A 3 20.05 -4.31 -22.31
CA LYS A 3 20.78 -5.48 -21.76
C LYS A 3 20.98 -5.53 -20.24
N ARG A 4 20.78 -4.44 -19.50
CA ARG A 4 20.88 -4.36 -18.03
C ARG A 4 19.55 -4.08 -17.32
N LEU A 5 18.44 -4.06 -18.07
CA LEU A 5 17.12 -3.77 -17.49
C LEU A 5 16.70 -4.89 -16.53
N GLU A 6 17.01 -6.14 -16.89
CA GLU A 6 16.74 -7.32 -16.07
C GLU A 6 17.42 -7.24 -14.70
N GLU A 7 18.68 -6.79 -14.68
CA GLU A 7 19.47 -6.58 -13.46
C GLU A 7 18.82 -5.52 -12.55
N LEU A 8 18.23 -4.46 -13.12
CA LEU A 8 17.58 -3.39 -12.36
C LEU A 8 16.17 -3.76 -11.86
N THR A 9 15.43 -4.58 -12.61
CA THR A 9 14.08 -5.02 -12.22
C THR A 9 14.06 -6.03 -11.09
N GLY A 10 15.17 -6.76 -10.89
CA GLY A 10 15.32 -7.74 -9.82
C GLY A 10 15.84 -7.18 -8.49
N LEU A 11 16.13 -5.87 -8.42
CA LEU A 11 16.54 -5.22 -7.18
C LEU A 11 15.35 -4.94 -6.27
N ASP A 12 15.62 -4.98 -4.96
CA ASP A 12 14.67 -4.53 -3.96
C ASP A 12 14.31 -3.07 -4.18
N LYS A 13 13.03 -2.77 -3.97
CA LYS A 13 12.48 -1.43 -4.13
C LYS A 13 12.04 -0.92 -2.77
N THR A 14 12.35 0.35 -2.51
CA THR A 14 11.86 1.07 -1.33
C THR A 14 10.87 2.12 -1.79
N TYR A 15 9.75 2.23 -1.08
CA TYR A 15 8.69 3.18 -1.37
C TYR A 15 8.36 3.97 -0.11
N GLU A 16 8.03 5.24 -0.29
CA GLU A 16 7.50 6.11 0.75
C GLU A 16 6.17 6.67 0.24
N GLY A 17 5.15 6.70 1.10
CA GLY A 17 3.81 7.13 0.71
C GLY A 17 2.92 7.39 1.92
N THR A 18 1.76 7.99 1.65
CA THR A 18 0.72 8.23 2.66
C THR A 18 -0.55 7.53 2.21
N ILE A 19 -1.23 6.87 3.16
CA ILE A 19 -2.51 6.21 2.94
C ILE A 19 -3.57 6.96 3.74
N ARG A 20 -4.75 7.14 3.14
CA ARG A 20 -5.92 7.66 3.85
C ARG A 20 -6.82 6.51 4.29
N LEU A 21 -7.10 6.45 5.59
CA LEU A 21 -8.01 5.46 6.15
C LEU A 21 -9.47 5.85 5.92
N GLY A 22 -10.33 4.84 5.77
CA GLY A 22 -11.77 5.05 5.58
C GLY A 22 -12.18 5.49 4.17
N ALA A 23 -11.27 5.51 3.20
CA ALA A 23 -11.55 5.84 1.81
C ALA A 23 -11.09 4.72 0.86
N VAL A 24 -11.83 4.48 -0.22
CA VAL A 24 -11.48 3.51 -1.27
C VAL A 24 -11.55 4.23 -2.62
N THR A 25 -10.61 3.95 -3.51
CA THR A 25 -10.65 4.43 -4.90
C THR A 25 -10.58 3.22 -5.84
N PRO A 26 -11.22 3.25 -7.03
CA PRO A 26 -11.15 2.16 -8.01
C PRO A 26 -9.73 1.80 -8.43
N SER A 27 -8.81 2.78 -8.49
CA SER A 27 -7.41 2.60 -8.86
C SER A 27 -6.50 2.21 -7.69
N TYR A 28 -7.03 2.17 -6.46
CA TYR A 28 -6.27 1.98 -5.22
C TYR A 28 -5.17 3.02 -4.97
N ASP A 29 -5.23 4.16 -5.66
CA ASP A 29 -4.38 5.34 -5.47
C ASP A 29 -5.21 6.63 -5.44
N ALA A 30 -4.55 7.79 -5.40
CA ALA A 30 -5.21 9.09 -5.32
C ALA A 30 -5.63 9.67 -6.69
N GLU A 31 -5.51 8.92 -7.79
CA GLU A 31 -5.80 9.44 -9.13
C GLU A 31 -7.30 9.39 -9.49
N THR A 32 -8.09 8.58 -8.79
CA THR A 32 -9.53 8.45 -9.02
C THR A 32 -10.35 8.91 -7.82
N GLU A 33 -11.62 9.25 -8.07
CA GLU A 33 -12.54 9.70 -7.02
C GLU A 33 -12.78 8.62 -5.97
N GLU A 34 -12.98 9.07 -4.74
CA GLU A 34 -13.29 8.18 -3.62
C GLU A 34 -14.71 7.61 -3.71
N GLN A 35 -14.83 6.37 -3.27
CA GLN A 35 -16.06 5.67 -3.05
C GLN A 35 -16.02 4.93 -1.71
N ASP A 36 -17.17 4.43 -1.28
CA ASP A 36 -17.30 3.53 -0.13
C ASP A 36 -16.65 4.04 1.17
N ALA A 37 -16.87 5.32 1.50
CA ALA A 37 -16.34 5.91 2.72
C ALA A 37 -16.81 5.16 3.98
N LYS A 38 -15.90 4.92 4.92
CA LYS A 38 -16.16 4.22 6.20
C LYS A 38 -15.59 4.99 7.39
N PRO A 39 -16.25 4.94 8.56
CA PRO A 39 -15.70 5.54 9.78
C PRO A 39 -14.37 4.89 10.16
N TRP A 40 -13.38 5.70 10.52
CA TRP A 40 -12.03 5.25 10.88
C TRP A 40 -11.57 5.83 12.23
N GLU A 41 -12.29 6.82 12.76
CA GLU A 41 -11.94 7.60 13.96
C GLU A 41 -11.90 6.75 15.24
N HIS A 42 -12.46 5.54 15.19
CA HIS A 42 -12.41 4.57 16.28
C HIS A 42 -11.07 3.80 16.36
N LEU A 43 -10.21 3.93 15.35
CA LEU A 43 -8.91 3.26 15.30
C LEU A 43 -7.90 3.99 16.20
N SER A 44 -7.15 3.23 16.99
CA SER A 44 -6.03 3.76 17.78
C SER A 44 -4.73 3.71 16.99
N ALA A 45 -3.79 4.61 17.31
CA ALA A 45 -2.45 4.60 16.72
C ALA A 45 -1.73 3.27 16.96
N ASP A 46 -1.85 2.70 18.17
CA ASP A 46 -1.27 1.39 18.49
C ASP A 46 -1.88 0.27 17.67
N GLY A 47 -3.20 0.31 17.43
CA GLY A 47 -3.88 -0.67 16.59
C GLY A 47 -3.46 -0.59 15.13
N ILE A 48 -3.25 0.63 14.62
CA ILE A 48 -2.71 0.85 13.27
C ILE A 48 -1.27 0.31 13.18
N GLY A 49 -0.43 0.61 14.17
CA GLY A 49 0.95 0.12 14.24
C GLY A 49 1.02 -1.41 14.23
N ALA A 50 0.24 -2.07 15.08
CA ALA A 50 0.18 -3.53 15.14
C ALA A 50 -0.31 -4.15 13.81
N ALA A 51 -1.26 -3.50 13.12
CA ALA A 51 -1.70 -3.93 11.81
C ALA A 51 -0.57 -3.79 10.77
N VAL A 52 0.16 -2.67 10.76
CA VAL A 52 1.30 -2.44 9.87
C VAL A 52 2.41 -3.48 10.08
N ASP A 53 2.72 -3.81 11.34
CA ASP A 53 3.73 -4.83 11.66
C ASP A 53 3.39 -6.21 11.09
N SER A 54 2.10 -6.55 10.97
CA SER A 54 1.66 -7.81 10.36
C SER A 54 1.98 -7.91 8.87
N PHE A 55 2.30 -6.81 8.20
CA PHE A 55 2.73 -6.77 6.80
C PHE A 55 4.25 -6.95 6.61
N GLN A 56 5.02 -7.25 7.65
CA GLN A 56 6.44 -7.57 7.51
C GLN A 56 6.66 -9.05 7.13
N GLY A 57 7.67 -9.32 6.30
CA GLY A 57 8.02 -10.68 5.86
C GLY A 57 7.26 -11.16 4.62
N THR A 58 7.48 -12.42 4.26
CA THR A 58 6.91 -13.02 3.03
C THR A 58 5.39 -13.19 3.14
N GLN A 59 4.67 -12.61 2.19
CA GLN A 59 3.21 -12.67 2.11
C GLN A 59 2.73 -12.85 0.67
N GLN A 60 1.50 -13.34 0.53
CA GLN A 60 0.83 -13.40 -0.77
C GLN A 60 0.08 -12.10 -1.02
N GLN A 61 0.48 -11.36 -2.06
CA GLN A 61 -0.19 -10.14 -2.50
C GLN A 61 -0.99 -10.43 -3.77
N ARG A 62 -2.27 -10.02 -3.78
CA ARG A 62 -3.04 -9.96 -5.02
C ARG A 62 -2.71 -8.63 -5.72
N PRO A 63 -2.36 -8.65 -7.01
CA PRO A 63 -2.24 -7.41 -7.78
C PRO A 63 -3.54 -6.59 -7.72
N PRO A 64 -3.44 -5.25 -7.68
CA PRO A 64 -4.62 -4.37 -7.72
C PRO A 64 -5.45 -4.59 -8.99
#